data_AF-A0A2G9MCV0-F1
#
_entry.id   AF-A0A2G9MCV0-F1
#
_cell.length_a   1.000
_cell.length_b   1.000
_cell.length_c   1.000
_cell.angle_alpha   90.00
_cell.angle_beta   90.00
_cell.angle_gamma   90.00
#
_symmetry.space_group_name_H-M   'P 1'
#
loop_
_entity.id
_entity.type
_entity.pdbx_description
1 polymer ?
#
loop_
_entity_poly.entity_id
_entity_poly.type
_entity_poly.pdbx_seq_one_letter_code
_entity_poly.pdbx_strand_id
1 'polypeptide(L)' 'MKITKELRDLSQDELQNRLQEFKKELLKLNVQASTGAQTSNPGKLKQTKKNIARILTLRKEKEEKV' A
#
# COMPACT_ATOMS: atom_id res chain seq x y z
N MET A 1 7.45 -0.56 14.10
CA MET A 1 6.69 -0.57 12.83
C MET A 1 5.27 -0.09 13.12
N LYS A 2 4.94 1.18 12.80
CA LYS A 2 3.68 1.82 13.23
C LYS A 2 2.47 1.50 12.32
N ILE A 3 2.71 1.34 11.02
CA ILE A 3 1.64 1.26 10.02
C ILE A 3 0.70 0.05 10.15
N THR A 4 1.16 -1.09 10.64
CA THR A 4 0.32 -2.30 10.73
C THR A 4 -0.73 -2.22 11.83
N LYS A 5 -0.45 -1.49 12.92
CA LYS A 5 -1.44 -1.22 13.98
C LYS A 5 -2.47 -0.21 13.50
N GLU A 6 -2.00 0.86 12.87
CA GLU A 6 -2.87 1.89 12.29
C GLU A 6 -3.84 1.30 11.26
N LEU A 7 -3.36 0.42 10.36
CA LEU A 7 -4.21 -0.25 9.38
C LEU A 7 -5.24 -1.21 10.00
N ARG A 8 -4.99 -1.78 11.18
CA ARG A 8 -5.96 -2.67 11.85
C ARG A 8 -7.16 -1.90 12.40
N ASP A 9 -6.93 -0.68 12.85
CA ASP A 9 -7.94 0.23 13.41
C ASP A 9 -8.91 0.76 12.35
N LEU A 10 -8.46 0.85 11.09
CA LEU A 10 -9.26 1.37 9.97
C LEU A 10 -10.40 0.44 9.55
N SER A 11 -11.56 0.99 9.24
CA SER A 11 -12.69 0.27 8.63
C SER A 11 -12.36 -0.30 7.23
N GLN A 12 -13.15 -1.26 6.77
CA GLN A 12 -12.95 -1.93 5.47
C GLN A 12 -12.96 -0.94 4.30
N ASP A 13 -13.82 0.08 4.36
CA ASP A 13 -13.87 1.19 3.39
C ASP A 13 -12.62 2.07 3.42
N GLU A 14 -12.13 2.43 4.61
CA GLU A 14 -10.89 3.20 4.77
C GLU A 14 -9.66 2.43 4.26
N LEU A 15 -9.62 1.12 4.52
CA LEU A 15 -8.61 0.23 3.96
C LEU A 15 -8.66 0.21 2.43
N GLN A 16 -9.86 0.21 1.85
CA GLN A 16 -10.05 0.25 0.40
C GLN A 16 -9.59 1.59 -0.20
N ASN A 17 -9.92 2.72 0.46
CA ASN A 17 -9.44 4.04 0.05
C ASN A 17 -7.92 4.14 0.10
N ARG A 18 -7.28 3.71 1.19
CA ARG A 18 -5.82 3.68 1.31
C ARG A 18 -5.17 2.76 0.28
N LEU A 19 -5.79 1.62 -0.05
CA LEU A 19 -5.29 0.74 -1.10
C LEU A 19 -5.27 1.43 -2.47
N GLN A 20 -6.30 2.21 -2.80
CA GLN A 20 -6.36 2.99 -4.03
C GLN A 20 -5.28 4.07 -4.07
N GLU A 21 -5.05 4.76 -2.94
CA GLU A 21 -3.97 5.75 -2.82
C GLU A 21 -2.58 5.11 -3.04
N PHE A 22 -2.28 4.01 -2.36
CA PHE A 22 -1.00 3.31 -2.53
C PHE A 22 -0.82 2.75 -3.95
N LYS A 23 -1.90 2.33 -4.63
CA LYS A 23 -1.83 1.93 -6.05
C LYS A 23 -1.50 3.12 -6.97
N LYS A 24 -2.10 4.28 -6.74
CA LYS A 24 -1.79 5.51 -7.50
C LYS A 24 -0.34 5.95 -7.27
N GLU A 25 0.12 5.89 -6.03
CA GLU A 25 1.52 6.18 -5.69
C GLU A 25 2.48 5.19 -6.37
N LEU A 26 2.15 3.90 -6.36
CA LEU A 26 2.94 2.87 -7.04
C LEU A 26 2.99 3.12 -8.56
N LEU A 27 1.90 3.56 -9.17
CA LEU A 27 1.87 3.91 -10.59
C LEU A 27 2.80 5.10 -10.88
N LYS A 28 2.72 6.17 -10.08
CA LYS A 28 3.65 7.31 -10.18
C LYS A 28 5.11 6.87 -10.04
N LEU A 29 5.40 6.04 -9.04
CA LEU A 29 6.75 5.52 -8.81
C LEU A 29 7.24 4.62 -9.96
N ASN A 30 6.36 3.81 -10.55
CA ASN A 30 6.70 3.00 -11.72
C ASN A 30 6.97 3.89 -12.94
N VAL A 31 6.14 4.89 -13.21
CA VAL A 31 6.36 5.83 -14.32
C VAL A 31 7.68 6.57 -14.14
N GLN A 32 7.96 7.06 -12.92
CA GLN A 32 9.25 7.70 -12.58
C GLN A 32 10.45 6.75 -12.74
N ALA A 33 10.29 5.48 -12.38
CA ALA A 33 11.32 4.47 -12.58
C ALA A 33 11.53 4.14 -14.07
N SER A 34 10.45 4.12 -14.86
CA SER A 34 10.48 3.85 -16.30
C SER A 34 11.01 5.01 -17.13
N THR A 35 10.79 6.26 -16.72
CA THR A 35 11.33 7.44 -17.43
C THR A 35 12.82 7.67 -17.20
N GLY A 36 13.50 6.77 -16.48
CA GLY A 36 14.96 6.83 -16.31
C GLY A 36 15.44 7.97 -15.41
N ALA A 37 14.53 8.72 -14.78
CA ALA A 37 14.87 9.68 -13.75
C ALA A 37 15.49 8.92 -12.58
N GLN A 38 16.78 9.18 -12.32
CA GLN A 38 17.60 8.50 -11.34
C GLN A 38 16.80 8.13 -10.09
N THR A 39 16.70 6.82 -9.90
CA THR A 39 15.91 6.05 -8.94
C THR A 39 15.86 6.69 -7.55
N SER A 40 14.91 7.60 -7.35
CA SER A 40 14.85 8.41 -6.11
C SER A 40 14.42 7.64 -4.85
N ASN A 41 14.07 6.34 -4.94
CA ASN A 41 14.21 5.37 -3.84
C ASN A 41 13.61 4.01 -4.23
N PRO A 42 14.41 3.00 -4.64
CA PRO A 42 13.90 1.64 -4.82
C PRO A 42 13.30 1.06 -3.52
N GLY A 43 13.78 1.55 -2.36
CA GLY A 43 13.23 1.22 -1.05
C GLY A 43 11.77 1.64 -0.86
N LYS A 44 11.35 2.80 -1.40
CA LYS A 44 9.96 3.26 -1.33
C LYS A 44 9.05 2.36 -2.15
N LEU A 45 9.46 1.97 -3.35
CA LEU A 45 8.67 1.07 -4.22
C LEU A 45 8.43 -0.29 -3.54
N LYS A 46 9.46 -0.85 -2.88
CA LYS A 46 9.34 -2.08 -2.08
C LYS A 46 8.46 -1.88 -0.84
N GLN A 47 8.55 -0.73 -0.19
CA GLN A 47 7.72 -0.38 0.97
C GLN A 47 6.24 -0.24 0.59
N THR A 48 5.92 0.48 -0.48
CA THR A 48 4.55 0.67 -0.99
C THR A 48 3.93 -0.67 -1.39
N LYS A 49 4.68 -1.55 -2.09
CA LYS A 49 4.22 -2.93 -2.38
C LYS A 49 3.91 -3.73 -1.11
N LYS A 50 4.77 -3.65 -0.08
CA LYS A 50 4.53 -4.32 1.21
C LYS A 50 3.31 -3.75 1.95
N ASN A 51 3.09 -2.44 1.87
CA ASN A 51 1.91 -1.82 2.47
C ASN A 51 0.62 -2.28 1.79
N ILE A 52 0.60 -2.37 0.45
CA ILE A 52 -0.56 -2.91 -0.31
C ILE A 52 -0.84 -4.35 0.10
N ALA A 53 0.18 -5.21 0.16
CA ALA A 53 0.03 -6.60 0.57
C ALA A 53 -0.58 -6.72 1.98
N ARG A 54 -0.14 -5.88 2.92
CA ARG A 54 -0.70 -5.85 4.29
C ARG A 54 -2.15 -5.44 4.33
N ILE A 55 -2.54 -4.42 3.58
CA ILE A 55 -3.94 -3.98 3.50
C ILE A 55 -4.82 -5.10 2.95
N LEU A 56 -4.36 -5.81 1.92
CA LEU A 56 -5.07 -6.96 1.36
C LEU A 56 -5.22 -8.09 2.39
N THR A 57 -4.16 -8.43 3.13
CA THR A 57 -4.22 -9.42 4.21
C THR A 57 -5.21 -9.01 5.29
N LEU A 58 -5.15 -7.77 5.77
CA LEU A 58 -6.04 -7.26 6.80
C LEU A 58 -7.51 -7.22 6.35
N ARG A 59 -7.75 -6.84 5.09
CA ARG A 59 -9.09 -6.91 4.49
C ARG A 59 -9.62 -8.34 4.52
N LYS A 60 -8.81 -9.32 4.12
CA LYS A 60 -9.20 -10.73 4.13
C LYS A 60 -9.42 -11.26 5.55
N GLU A 61 -8.56 -10.90 6.50
CA GLU A 61 -8.76 -11.22 7.93
C GLU A 61 -10.06 -10.63 8.50
N LYS A 62 -10.49 -9.44 8.02
CA LYS A 62 -11.77 -8.84 8.42
C LYS A 62 -12.97 -9.49 7.73
N GLU A 63 -12.83 -9.85 6.46
CA GLU A 63 -13.88 -10.50 5.67
C GLU A 63 -14.15 -11.94 6.16
N GLU A 64 -13.11 -12.66 6.59
CA GLU A 64 -13.22 -14.03 7.12
C GLU A 64 -13.71 -14.10 8.58
N LYS A 65 -13.81 -12.94 9.26
CA LYS A 65 -14.36 -12.81 10.62
C LYS A 65 -15.84 -12.43 10.65
N VAL A 66 -16.45 -12.18 9.49
CA VAL A 66 -17.91 -11.97 9.32
C VAL A 66 -18.58 -13.31 9.16
#